data_AF-A0A350JHP1-F1
#
_entry.id   AF-A0A350JHP1-F1
#
_cell.length_a   1.000
_cell.length_b   1.000
_cell.length_c   1.000
_cell.angle_alpha   90.00
_cell.angle_beta   90.00
_cell.angle_gamma   90.00
#
_symmetry.space_group_name_H-M   'P 1'
#
loop_
_entity.id
_entity.type
_entity.pdbx_description
1 polymer ?
#
loop_
_entity_poly.entity_id
_entity_poly.type
_entity_poly.pdbx_seq_one_letter_code
_entity_poly.pdbx_strand_id
1 'polypeptide(L)' 'MKRFAKAYEVLGVKVGASEEEVKKAFRKLAFKYHPDLNKSSEAHEKFG' A
#
# COMPACT_ATOMS: atom_id res chain seq x y z
N MET A 1 4.29 -8.45 -22.18
CA MET A 1 3.55 -7.38 -21.47
C MET A 1 2.90 -7.96 -20.20
N LYS A 2 3.49 -7.77 -19.00
CA LYS A 2 2.94 -8.29 -17.72
C LYS A 2 3.16 -7.37 -16.50
N ARG A 3 3.63 -6.12 -16.72
CA ARG A 3 4.05 -5.23 -15.61
C ARG A 3 2.90 -4.43 -15.00
N PHE A 4 1.87 -4.08 -15.77
CA PHE A 4 0.78 -3.24 -15.29
C PHE A 4 -0.26 -3.98 -14.43
N ALA A 5 -0.58 -5.25 -14.75
CA ALA A 5 -1.48 -6.07 -13.94
C ALA A 5 -1.03 -6.15 -12.47
N LYS A 6 0.29 -6.27 -12.26
CA LYS A 6 0.89 -6.35 -10.93
C LYS A 6 0.71 -5.05 -10.13
N ALA A 7 0.66 -3.88 -10.78
CA ALA A 7 0.45 -2.61 -10.09
C ALA A 7 -1.00 -2.47 -9.57
N TYR A 8 -1.99 -2.91 -10.36
CA TYR A 8 -3.39 -2.94 -9.92
C TYR A 8 -3.60 -3.96 -8.78
N GLU A 9 -2.98 -5.14 -8.87
CA GLU A 9 -3.00 -6.13 -7.78
C GLU A 9 -2.36 -5.62 -6.47
N VAL A 10 -1.20 -4.95 -6.55
CA VAL A 10 -0.53 -4.38 -5.37
C VAL A 10 -1.39 -3.30 -4.70
N LEU A 11 -2.08 -2.50 -5.50
CA LEU A 11 -3.02 -1.50 -5.02
C LEU A 11 -4.37 -2.10 -4.58
N GLY A 12 -4.63 -3.38 -4.89
CA GLY A 12 -5.90 -4.06 -4.59
C GLY A 12 -7.08 -3.50 -5.39
N VAL A 13 -6.83 -2.92 -6.57
CA VAL A 13 -7.86 -2.37 -7.45
C VAL A 13 -8.02 -3.21 -8.72
N LYS A 14 -9.19 -3.16 -9.34
CA LYS A 14 -9.47 -3.91 -10.57
C LYS A 14 -8.65 -3.35 -11.73
N VAL A 15 -8.23 -4.22 -12.66
CA VAL A 15 -7.58 -3.79 -13.90
C VAL A 15 -8.58 -2.95 -14.70
N GLY A 16 -8.22 -1.69 -14.97
CA GLY A 16 -9.13 -0.71 -15.57
C GLY A 16 -9.85 0.20 -14.56
N ALA A 17 -9.49 0.15 -13.27
CA ALA A 17 -9.96 1.12 -12.29
C ALA A 17 -9.56 2.56 -12.69
N SER A 18 -10.48 3.50 -12.50
CA SER A 18 -10.26 4.92 -12.78
C SER A 18 -9.15 5.50 -11.92
N GLU A 19 -8.50 6.57 -12.38
CA GLU A 19 -7.43 7.25 -11.64
C GLU A 19 -7.83 7.63 -10.21
N GLU A 20 -9.10 7.98 -9.99
CA GLU A 20 -9.64 8.29 -8.66
C GLU A 20 -9.62 7.08 -7.71
N GLU A 21 -9.98 5.89 -8.21
CA GLU A 21 -9.93 4.65 -7.43
C GLU A 21 -8.49 4.25 -7.11
N VAL A 22 -7.59 4.38 -8.09
CA VAL A 22 -6.15 4.14 -7.94
C VAL A 22 -5.57 5.07 -6.86
N LYS A 23 -5.86 6.38 -6.93
CA LYS A 23 -5.42 7.37 -5.93
C LYS A 23 -5.99 7.07 -4.54
N LYS A 24 -7.25 6.66 -4.44
CA LYS A 24 -7.90 6.32 -3.17
C LYS A 24 -7.26 5.08 -2.54
N ALA A 25 -7.01 4.04 -3.32
CA ALA A 25 -6.35 2.82 -2.86
C ALA A 25 -4.90 3.08 -2.43
N PHE A 26 -4.14 3.87 -3.21
CA PHE A 26 -2.79 4.28 -2.85
C PHE A 26 -2.76 5.04 -1.51
N ARG A 27 -3.64 6.03 -1.30
CA ARG A 27 -3.71 6.77 -0.04
C ARG A 27 -4.02 5.87 1.16
N LYS A 28 -4.93 4.91 1.00
CA LYS A 28 -5.26 3.94 2.05
C LYS A 28 -4.06 3.06 2.42
N LEU A 29 -3.32 2.56 1.42
CA LEU A 29 -2.11 1.77 1.65
C LEU A 29 -1.00 2.62 2.27
N ALA A 30 -0.79 3.84 1.77
CA ALA A 30 0.16 4.77 2.33
C ALA A 30 -0.16 5.05 3.80
N PHE A 31 -1.42 5.30 4.17
CA PHE A 31 -1.83 5.50 5.56
C PHE A 31 -1.63 4.24 6.42
N LYS A 32 -1.93 3.06 5.87
CA LYS A 32 -1.76 1.76 6.55
C LYS A 32 -0.29 1.43 6.82
N TYR A 33 0.62 1.79 5.93
CA TYR A 33 2.05 1.51 6.07
C TYR A 33 2.86 2.76 6.41
N HIS A 34 2.21 3.89 6.71
CA HIS A 34 2.92 5.14 6.98
C HIS A 34 3.68 4.97 8.30
N PRO A 35 5.01 5.09 8.32
CA PRO A 35 5.80 4.92 9.54
C PRO A 35 5.46 5.96 10.62
N ASP A 36 4.91 7.11 10.20
CA ASP A 36 4.50 8.19 11.12
C ASP A 36 3.14 7.95 11.79
N LEU A 37 2.21 7.27 11.09
CA LEU A 37 0.83 7.01 11.58
C LEU A 37 0.72 5.65 12.25
N ASN A 38 1.46 4.65 11.76
CA ASN A 38 1.67 3.38 12.41
C ASN A 38 3.00 3.42 13.16
N LYS A 39 3.01 4.15 14.29
CA LYS A 39 4.03 4.01 15.33
C LYS A 39 3.89 2.65 16.02
N SER A 40 4.05 1.55 15.27
CA SER A 40 4.26 0.25 15.89
C SER A 40 5.69 0.26 16.43
N SER A 41 5.81 0.74 17.66
CA SER A 41 7.00 0.75 18.50
C SER A 41 7.42 -0.66 18.93
N GLU A 42 7.11 -1.71 18.16
CA GLU A 42 7.21 -3.09 18.63
C GLU A 42 8.09 -3.95 17.71
N ALA A 43 9.31 -3.47 17.44
CA ALA A 43 10.37 -4.29 16.87
C ALA A 43 11.77 -3.88 17.36
N HIS A 44 11.90 -3.58 18.66
CA HIS A 44 13.22 -3.37 19.30
C HIS A 44 13.56 -4.44 20.36
N GLU A 45 12.90 -5.61 20.35
CA GLU A 45 13.15 -6.69 21.35
C GLU A 45 13.46 -8.06 20.73
N LYS A 46 14.04 -8.12 19.53
CA LYS A 46 14.55 -9.40 18.97
C LYS A 46 16.01 -9.40 18.53
N PHE A 47 16.73 -8.30 18.72
CA PHE A 47 18.16 -8.20 18.37
C PHE A 47 18.98 -7.39 19.38
N GLY A 48 18.56 -7.38 20.65
CA GLY A 48 19.32 -6.82 21.77
C GLY A 48 19.67 -7.92 22.77
#